data_AF-A0A1J4KJQ4-F1
#
_entry.id   AF-A0A1J4KJQ4-F1
#
_cell.length_a   1.000
_cell.length_b   1.000
_cell.length_c   1.000
_cell.angle_alpha   90.00
_cell.angle_beta   90.00
_cell.angle_gamma   90.00
#
_symmetry.space_group_name_H-M   'P 1'
#
loop_
_entity.id
_entity.type
_entity.pdbx_description
1 polymer ?
#
loop_
_entity_poly.entity_id
_entity_poly.type
_entity_poly.pdbx_seq_one_letter_code
_entity_poly.pdbx_strand_id
1 'polypeptide(L)'
;MSEEKSVYVGIPGYVATGDPNEDSIADAIVESLEVSPDDVKVYEKNDKFYVFIKSLPFTFATANQTVAQAAELSQTYDHSVARLTKLVRRADKFQNELSSLKKEVSLLQNEHEKLKQELQEVQAQRQQQYELSKSVESDVQNLLDTFTS
;
A
#
# COMPACT_ATOMS: atom_id res chain seq x y z
N MET A 1 -63.60 19.48 11.59
CA MET A 1 -62.32 19.29 12.31
C MET A 1 -61.61 18.13 11.65
N SER A 2 -60.53 18.38 10.91
CA SER A 2 -59.75 17.34 10.25
C SER A 2 -58.76 16.76 11.24
N GLU A 3 -58.89 15.47 11.58
CA GLU A 3 -57.90 14.75 12.37
C GLU A 3 -56.59 14.67 11.57
N GLU A 4 -55.55 15.36 12.04
CA GLU A 4 -54.19 15.18 11.54
C GLU A 4 -53.72 13.76 11.88
N LYS A 5 -53.59 12.91 10.86
CA LYS A 5 -52.99 11.58 11.00
C LYS A 5 -51.47 11.72 11.06
N SER A 6 -50.93 11.81 12.27
CA SER A 6 -49.49 11.78 12.49
C SER A 6 -48.95 10.35 12.34
N VAL A 7 -47.94 10.16 11.49
CA VAL A 7 -47.22 8.88 11.33
C VAL A 7 -46.03 8.88 12.27
N TYR A 8 -46.04 8.01 13.28
CA TYR A 8 -44.92 7.86 14.21
C TYR A 8 -43.96 6.79 13.69
N VAL A 9 -42.72 7.18 13.42
CA VAL A 9 -41.65 6.25 13.06
C VAL A 9 -40.89 5.90 14.33
N GLY A 10 -41.02 4.65 14.78
CA GLY A 10 -40.21 4.13 15.88
C GLY A 10 -38.79 3.85 15.38
N ILE A 11 -37.82 4.68 15.76
CA ILE A 11 -36.41 4.37 15.57
C ILE A 11 -36.00 3.47 16.75
N PRO A 12 -35.56 2.22 16.52
CA PRO A 12 -35.04 1.40 17.61
C PRO A 12 -33.82 2.10 18.22
N GLY A 13 -34.01 2.63 19.42
CA GLY A 13 -32.98 3.36 20.16
C GLY A 13 -31.80 2.44 20.49
N TYR A 14 -30.61 2.99 20.30
CA TYR A 14 -29.36 2.45 20.83
C TYR A 14 -29.52 2.08 22.31
N VAL A 15 -28.85 1.02 22.74
CA VAL A 15 -28.78 0.64 24.16
C VAL A 15 -28.02 1.74 24.90
N ALA A 16 -28.76 2.75 25.36
CA ALA A 16 -28.26 3.77 26.25
C ALA A 16 -28.51 3.32 27.69
N THR A 17 -27.51 3.43 28.55
CA THR A 17 -27.63 3.21 29.99
C THR A 17 -27.68 4.58 30.67
N GLY A 18 -28.82 4.98 31.24
CA GLY A 18 -29.01 6.30 31.86
C GLY A 18 -30.43 6.47 32.45
N ASP A 19 -30.73 7.62 33.05
CA ASP A 19 -32.07 7.95 33.60
C ASP A 19 -33.00 8.46 32.47
N PRO A 20 -34.23 7.94 32.31
CA PRO A 20 -35.22 8.42 31.32
C PRO A 20 -35.55 9.90 31.37
N ASN A 21 -35.35 10.55 32.52
CA ASN A 21 -35.62 11.96 32.71
C ASN A 21 -34.38 12.84 32.52
N GLU A 22 -33.22 12.27 32.17
CA GLU A 22 -32.08 13.07 31.75
C GLU A 22 -32.35 13.65 30.35
N ASP A 23 -32.52 14.98 30.31
CA ASP A 23 -32.65 15.77 29.08
C ASP A 23 -31.49 15.50 28.08
N SER A 24 -30.38 14.89 28.51
CA SER A 24 -29.23 14.56 27.67
C SER A 24 -29.55 13.64 26.48
N ILE A 25 -30.48 12.69 26.62
CA ILE A 25 -30.87 11.80 25.52
C ILE A 25 -31.79 12.54 24.55
N ALA A 26 -32.71 13.35 25.07
CA ALA A 26 -33.57 14.19 24.23
C ALA A 26 -32.75 15.24 23.48
N ASP A 27 -31.82 15.91 24.17
CA ASP A 27 -30.92 16.93 23.62
C ASP A 27 -29.98 16.35 22.56
N ALA A 28 -29.38 15.18 22.78
CA ALA A 28 -28.52 14.54 21.79
C ALA A 28 -29.28 14.19 20.49
N ILE A 29 -30.58 13.87 20.61
CA ILE A 29 -31.44 13.53 19.46
C ILE A 29 -31.94 14.79 18.77
N VAL A 30 -32.30 15.82 19.53
CA VAL A 30 -32.61 17.18 19.05
C VAL A 30 -31.45 17.74 18.24
N GLU A 31 -30.22 17.62 18.75
CA GLU A 31 -29.02 18.09 18.09
C GLU A 31 -28.68 17.23 16.85
N SER A 32 -28.73 15.90 16.97
CA SER A 32 -28.33 15.00 15.88
C SER A 32 -29.30 14.99 14.69
N LEU A 33 -30.59 15.28 14.93
CA LEU A 33 -31.62 15.25 13.89
C LEU A 33 -32.15 16.65 13.54
N GLU A 34 -31.61 17.70 14.14
CA GLU A 34 -32.04 19.09 13.98
C GLU A 34 -33.58 19.25 14.13
N VAL A 35 -34.15 18.50 15.07
CA VAL A 35 -35.60 18.48 15.35
C VAL A 35 -35.93 19.39 16.53
N SER A 36 -37.13 19.98 16.54
CA SER A 36 -37.56 20.77 17.70
C SER A 36 -37.63 19.89 18.95
N PRO A 37 -37.18 20.37 20.13
CA PRO A 37 -37.33 19.66 21.40
C PRO A 37 -38.77 19.24 21.68
N ASP A 38 -39.73 20.09 21.30
CA ASP A 38 -41.17 19.84 21.49
C ASP A 38 -41.72 18.68 20.63
N ASP A 39 -40.94 18.23 19.65
CA ASP A 39 -41.30 17.16 18.72
C ASP A 39 -40.67 15.82 19.09
N VAL A 40 -39.79 15.76 20.09
CA VAL A 40 -39.15 14.53 20.57
C VAL A 40 -39.78 14.11 21.90
N LYS A 41 -40.15 12.82 22.01
CA LYS A 41 -40.60 12.20 23.26
C LYS A 41 -39.83 10.92 23.49
N VAL A 42 -39.19 10.80 24.65
CA VAL A 42 -38.50 9.59 25.08
C VAL A 42 -39.38 8.85 26.09
N TYR A 43 -39.49 7.53 25.95
CA TYR A 43 -40.26 6.67 26.84
C TYR A 43 -39.43 5.44 27.21
N GLU A 44 -39.29 5.16 28.50
CA GLU A 44 -38.62 3.94 28.97
C GLU A 44 -39.61 2.82 29.24
N LYS A 45 -39.31 1.63 28.71
CA LYS A 45 -40.05 0.41 29.03
C LYS A 45 -39.13 -0.80 28.96
N ASN A 46 -39.08 -1.59 30.03
CA ASN A 46 -38.25 -2.81 30.13
C ASN A 46 -36.75 -2.56 29.86
N ASP A 47 -36.16 -1.58 30.55
CA ASP A 47 -34.74 -1.17 30.40
C ASP A 47 -34.37 -0.77 28.95
N LYS A 48 -35.35 -0.28 28.19
CA LYS A 48 -35.17 0.20 26.81
C LYS A 48 -35.80 1.56 26.64
N PHE A 49 -35.04 2.47 26.04
CA PHE A 49 -35.52 3.79 25.62
C PHE A 49 -36.14 3.71 24.24
N TYR A 50 -37.36 4.22 24.14
CA TYR A 50 -38.11 4.39 22.90
C TYR A 50 -38.25 5.88 22.62
N VAL A 51 -37.72 6.31 21.48
CA VAL A 51 -37.75 7.71 21.07
C VAL A 51 -38.80 7.86 19.98
N PHE A 52 -39.71 8.79 20.18
CA PHE A 52 -40.78 9.15 19.26
C PHE A 52 -40.57 10.58 18.79
N ILE A 53 -40.44 10.76 17.49
CA ILE A 53 -40.30 12.08 16.87
C ILE A 53 -41.57 12.35 16.06
N LYS A 54 -42.27 13.46 16.31
CA LYS A 54 -43.53 13.80 15.63
C LYS A 54 -43.34 13.98 14.12
N SER A 55 -42.24 14.61 13.72
CA SER A 55 -41.86 14.77 12.31
C SER A 55 -40.36 14.89 12.19
N LEU A 56 -39.77 14.09 11.32
CA LEU A 56 -38.37 14.29 10.91
C LEU A 56 -38.33 15.35 9.81
N PRO A 57 -37.53 16.41 9.92
CA PRO A 57 -37.31 17.39 8.86
C PRO A 57 -36.36 16.85 7.79
N PHE A 58 -36.52 15.58 7.37
CA PHE A 58 -35.86 15.10 6.17
C PHE A 58 -36.61 15.62 4.96
N THR A 59 -36.13 16.73 4.41
CA THR A 59 -36.58 17.14 3.08
C THR A 59 -36.01 16.15 2.04
N PHE A 60 -36.79 15.82 1.02
CA PHE A 60 -36.30 15.02 -0.12
C PHE A 60 -35.02 15.61 -0.74
N ALA A 61 -34.82 16.93 -0.62
CA ALA A 61 -33.62 17.61 -1.07
C ALA A 61 -32.37 17.19 -0.28
N THR A 62 -32.44 17.12 1.06
CA THR A 62 -31.32 16.67 1.90
C THR A 62 -31.00 15.19 1.65
N ALA A 63 -32.02 14.34 1.52
CA ALA A 63 -31.83 12.92 1.20
C ALA A 63 -31.16 12.71 -0.18
N ASN A 64 -31.63 13.43 -1.21
CA ASN A 64 -31.01 13.40 -2.54
C ASN A 64 -29.56 13.91 -2.53
N GLN A 65 -29.28 14.95 -1.74
CA GLN A 65 -27.93 15.48 -1.60
C GLN A 65 -26.97 14.47 -0.97
N THR A 66 -27.40 13.78 0.10
CA THR A 66 -26.60 12.68 0.70
C THR A 66 -26.40 11.51 -0.26
N VAL A 67 -27.40 11.16 -1.09
CA VAL A 67 -27.25 10.09 -2.10
C VAL A 67 -26.27 10.51 -3.20
N ALA A 68 -26.32 11.76 -3.65
CA ALA A 68 -25.38 12.30 -4.64
C ALA A 68 -23.94 12.30 -4.10
N GLN A 69 -23.75 12.73 -2.85
CA GLN A 69 -22.43 12.70 -2.19
C GLN A 69 -21.91 11.28 -2.00
N ALA A 70 -22.77 10.33 -1.63
CA ALA A 70 -22.40 8.92 -1.52
C ALA A 70 -21.99 8.32 -2.88
N ALA A 71 -22.69 8.69 -3.96
CA ALA A 71 -22.33 8.27 -5.32
C ALA A 71 -20.98 8.83 -5.76
N GLU A 72 -20.70 10.10 -5.48
CA GLU A 72 -19.41 10.74 -5.77
C GLU A 72 -18.26 10.12 -4.97
N LEU A 73 -18.50 9.82 -3.69
CA LEU A 73 -17.52 9.15 -2.84
C LEU A 73 -17.23 7.73 -3.34
N SER A 74 -18.25 6.98 -3.77
CA SER A 74 -18.09 5.66 -4.36
C SER A 74 -17.26 5.72 -5.65
N GLN A 75 -17.53 6.69 -6.53
CA GLN A 75 -16.76 6.86 -7.75
C GLN A 75 -15.29 7.23 -7.48
N THR A 76 -15.06 8.07 -6.47
CA THR A 76 -13.72 8.47 -6.03
C THR A 76 -12.96 7.28 -5.44
N TYR A 77 -13.65 6.43 -4.67
CA TYR A 77 -13.12 5.20 -4.12
C TYR A 77 -12.70 4.23 -5.23
N ASP A 78 -13.57 3.96 -6.20
CA ASP A 78 -13.29 3.08 -7.34
C ASP A 78 -12.07 3.55 -8.15
N HIS A 79 -11.99 4.85 -8.39
CA HIS A 79 -10.83 5.44 -9.07
C HIS A 79 -9.53 5.28 -8.26
N SER A 80 -9.62 5.41 -6.94
CA SER A 80 -8.49 5.22 -6.03
C SER A 80 -8.02 3.75 -6.02
N VAL A 81 -8.95 2.79 -5.96
CA VAL A 81 -8.67 1.36 -6.07
C VAL A 81 -8.02 1.02 -7.41
N ALA A 82 -8.51 1.60 -8.51
CA ALA A 82 -7.92 1.42 -9.83
C ALA A 82 -6.48 1.96 -9.91
N ARG A 83 -6.21 3.11 -9.29
CA ARG A 83 -4.85 3.67 -9.20
C ARG A 83 -3.92 2.79 -8.36
N LEU A 84 -4.38 2.32 -7.20
CA LEU A 84 -3.61 1.41 -6.34
C LEU A 84 -3.28 0.11 -7.09
N THR A 85 -4.25 -0.47 -7.78
CA THR A 85 -4.05 -1.68 -8.58
C THR A 85 -2.98 -1.49 -9.66
N LYS A 86 -2.96 -0.34 -10.33
CA LYS A 86 -1.90 0.00 -11.31
C LYS A 86 -0.53 0.15 -10.65
N LEU A 87 -0.46 0.73 -9.47
CA LEU A 87 0.79 0.88 -8.72
C LEU A 87 1.34 -0.48 -8.27
N VAL A 88 0.49 -1.37 -7.75
CA VAL A 88 0.87 -2.74 -7.36
C VAL A 88 1.46 -3.49 -8.56
N ARG A 89 0.76 -3.49 -9.71
CA ARG A 89 1.28 -4.14 -10.93
C ARG A 89 2.62 -3.57 -11.39
N ARG A 90 2.84 -2.26 -11.21
CA ARG A 90 4.12 -1.62 -11.56
C ARG A 90 5.22 -2.02 -10.57
N ALA A 91 4.91 -2.13 -9.28
CA ALA A 91 5.84 -2.62 -8.28
C ALA A 91 6.24 -4.07 -8.55
N ASP A 92 5.29 -4.95 -8.87
CA ASP A 92 5.56 -6.34 -9.24
C ASP A 92 6.48 -6.43 -10.46
N LYS A 93 6.23 -5.60 -11.48
CA LYS A 93 7.09 -5.51 -12.66
C LYS A 93 8.53 -5.12 -12.29
N PHE A 94 8.71 -4.06 -11.51
CA PHE A 94 10.04 -3.62 -11.09
C PHE A 94 10.74 -4.64 -10.18
N GLN A 95 10.01 -5.35 -9.33
CA GLN A 95 10.57 -6.42 -8.51
C GLN A 95 11.11 -7.57 -9.37
N ASN A 96 10.38 -7.95 -10.43
CA ASN A 96 10.83 -8.95 -11.39
C ASN A 96 12.06 -8.48 -12.19
N GLU A 97 12.06 -7.25 -12.67
CA GLU A 97 13.21 -6.65 -13.36
C GLU A 97 14.45 -6.62 -12.46
N LEU A 98 14.30 -6.23 -11.19
CA LEU A 98 15.38 -6.18 -10.21
C LEU A 98 15.93 -7.59 -9.91
N SER A 99 15.05 -8.60 -9.81
CA SER A 99 15.46 -10.00 -9.67
C SER A 99 16.26 -10.48 -10.88
N SER A 100 15.83 -10.13 -12.10
CA SER A 100 16.57 -10.45 -13.33
C SER A 100 17.93 -9.78 -13.35
N LEU A 101 18.00 -8.48 -13.02
CA LEU A 101 19.24 -7.72 -13.00
C LEU A 101 20.23 -8.27 -11.96
N LYS A 102 19.74 -8.70 -10.79
CA LYS A 102 20.58 -9.37 -9.78
C LYS A 102 21.21 -10.65 -10.31
N LYS A 103 20.46 -11.46 -11.08
CA LYS A 103 21.01 -12.67 -11.72
C LYS A 103 22.08 -12.32 -12.75
N GLU A 104 21.83 -11.31 -13.58
CA GLU A 104 22.79 -10.85 -14.59
C GLU A 104 24.08 -10.33 -13.95
N VAL A 105 23.98 -9.51 -12.90
CA VAL A 105 25.16 -9.05 -12.13
C VAL A 105 25.92 -10.23 -11.55
N SER A 106 25.25 -11.24 -11.01
CA SER A 106 25.92 -12.43 -10.47
C SER A 106 26.63 -13.23 -11.56
N LEU A 107 26.05 -13.35 -12.76
CA LEU A 107 26.70 -14.01 -13.90
C LEU A 107 27.95 -13.24 -14.34
N LEU A 108 27.85 -11.92 -14.46
CA LEU A 108 28.97 -11.05 -14.84
C LEU A 108 30.10 -11.09 -13.80
N GLN A 109 29.77 -11.15 -12.50
CA GLN A 109 30.76 -11.32 -11.44
C GLN A 109 31.51 -12.65 -11.55
N ASN A 110 30.79 -13.74 -11.83
CA ASN A 110 31.40 -15.05 -12.05
C ASN A 110 32.30 -15.06 -13.28
N GLU A 111 31.86 -14.44 -14.38
CA GLU A 111 32.65 -14.31 -15.61
C GLU A 111 33.90 -13.46 -15.38
N HIS A 112 33.78 -12.37 -14.63
CA HIS A 112 34.92 -11.53 -14.25
C HIS A 112 35.96 -12.30 -13.43
N GLU A 113 35.55 -13.08 -12.42
CA GLU A 113 36.49 -13.90 -11.65
C GLU A 113 37.15 -14.99 -12.49
N LYS A 114 36.41 -15.60 -13.43
CA LYS A 114 36.97 -16.57 -14.37
C LYS A 114 38.04 -15.93 -15.27
N LEU A 115 37.72 -14.79 -15.90
CA LEU A 115 38.66 -14.06 -16.75
C LEU A 115 39.90 -13.60 -15.99
N LYS A 116 39.74 -13.24 -14.70
CA LYS A 116 40.86 -12.87 -13.83
C LYS A 116 41.79 -14.05 -13.58
N GLN A 117 41.27 -15.26 -13.39
CA GLN A 117 42.08 -16.48 -13.27
C GLN A 117 42.82 -16.77 -14.58
N GLU A 118 42.12 -16.73 -15.72
CA GLU A 118 42.73 -16.93 -17.05
C GLU A 118 43.86 -15.90 -17.30
N LEU A 119 43.65 -14.64 -16.92
CA LEU A 119 44.67 -13.59 -17.02
C LEU A 119 45.92 -13.91 -16.18
N GLN A 120 45.73 -14.38 -14.94
CA GLN A 120 46.84 -14.77 -14.07
C GLN A 120 47.63 -15.95 -14.64
N GLU A 121 46.94 -16.95 -15.18
CA GLU A 121 47.58 -18.10 -15.82
C GLU A 121 48.41 -17.68 -17.03
N VAL A 122 47.85 -16.84 -17.91
CA VAL A 122 48.57 -16.33 -19.09
C VAL A 122 49.78 -15.48 -18.68
N GLN A 123 49.65 -14.65 -17.65
CA GLN A 123 50.78 -13.87 -17.12
C GLN A 123 51.90 -14.77 -16.57
N ALA A 124 51.54 -15.82 -15.81
CA ALA A 124 52.51 -16.79 -15.30
C ALA A 124 53.21 -17.56 -16.43
N GLN A 125 52.46 -18.02 -17.45
CA GLN A 125 53.04 -18.68 -18.63
C GLN A 125 53.99 -17.75 -19.40
N ARG A 126 53.62 -16.48 -19.58
CA ARG A 126 54.48 -15.50 -20.24
C ARG A 126 55.78 -15.26 -19.47
N GLN A 127 55.70 -15.22 -18.14
CA GLN A 127 56.87 -15.05 -17.29
C GLN A 127 57.81 -16.25 -17.39
N GLN A 128 57.27 -17.48 -17.37
CA GLN A 128 58.05 -18.71 -17.60
C GLN A 128 58.73 -18.73 -18.97
N GLN A 129 57.99 -18.36 -20.04
CA GLN A 129 58.56 -18.29 -21.39
C GLN A 129 59.70 -17.26 -21.48
N TYR A 130 59.56 -16.11 -20.81
CA TYR A 130 60.61 -15.10 -20.75
C TYR A 130 61.87 -15.61 -20.04
N GLU A 131 61.71 -16.30 -18.90
CA GLU A 131 62.83 -16.92 -18.18
C GLU A 131 63.54 -18.00 -18.99
N LEU A 132 62.77 -18.87 -19.67
CA LEU A 132 63.29 -19.87 -20.60
C LEU A 132 64.07 -19.24 -21.75
N SER A 133 63.52 -18.19 -22.38
CA SER A 133 64.20 -17.46 -23.46
C SER A 133 65.54 -16.91 -22.99
N LYS A 134 65.59 -16.31 -21.80
CA LYS A 134 66.81 -15.76 -21.22
C LYS A 134 67.84 -16.85 -20.91
N SER A 135 67.40 -18.01 -20.40
CA SER A 135 68.28 -19.16 -20.19
C SER A 135 68.89 -19.65 -21.49
N VAL A 136 68.07 -19.82 -22.53
CA VAL A 136 68.54 -20.26 -23.85
C VAL A 136 69.51 -19.26 -24.47
N GLU A 137 69.23 -17.95 -24.39
CA GLU A 137 70.16 -16.91 -24.84
C GLU A 137 71.50 -16.99 -24.12
N SER A 138 71.49 -17.19 -22.79
CA SER A 138 72.70 -17.36 -21.99
C SER A 138 73.48 -18.64 -22.39
N ASP A 139 72.78 -19.74 -22.61
CA ASP A 139 73.40 -21.02 -22.99
C ASP A 139 74.04 -20.94 -24.39
N VAL A 140 73.37 -20.26 -25.33
CA VAL A 140 73.91 -20.01 -26.68
C VAL A 140 75.14 -19.11 -26.61
N GLN A 141 75.12 -18.07 -25.78
CA GLN A 141 76.26 -17.18 -25.60
C GLN A 141 77.47 -17.94 -25.03
N ASN A 142 77.26 -18.76 -24.00
CA ASN A 142 78.31 -19.59 -23.43
C ASN A 142 78.91 -20.56 -24.46
N LEU A 143 78.09 -21.18 -25.31
CA LEU A 143 78.58 -22.04 -26.39
C LEU A 143 79.41 -21.26 -27.40
N LEU A 144 78.94 -20.10 -27.85
CA LEU A 144 79.68 -19.25 -28.78
C LEU A 144 81.05 -18.84 -28.21
N ASP A 145 81.10 -18.42 -26.95
CA ASP A 145 82.33 -18.05 -26.26
C ASP A 145 83.30 -19.25 -26.15
N THR A 146 82.78 -20.47 -25.98
CA THR A 146 83.57 -21.71 -25.96
C THR A 146 84.19 -22.06 -27.33
N PHE A 147 83.54 -21.70 -28.43
CA PHE A 147 84.05 -21.96 -29.80
C PHE A 147 84.95 -20.85 -30.34
N THR A 148 84.94 -19.67 -29.73
CA THR A 148 85.67 -18.48 -30.20
C THR A 148 86.85 -18.08 -29.32
N SER A 149 87.03 -18.75 -28.16
CA SER A 149 88.21 -18.65 -27.28
C SER A 149 89.26 -19.71 -27.62
#